data_AF-A0AA37XAW9-F1
#
_entry.id   AF-A0AA37XAW9-F1
#
_cell.length_a   1.000
_cell.length_b   1.000
_cell.length_c   1.000
_cell.angle_alpha   90.00
_cell.angle_beta   90.00
_cell.angle_gamma   90.00
#
_symmetry.space_group_name_H-M   'P 1'
#
loop_
_entity.id
_entity.type
_entity.pdbx_description
1 polymer ?
#
loop_
_entity_poly.entity_id
_entity_poly.type
_entity_poly.pdbx_seq_one_letter_code
_entity_poly.pdbx_strand_id
1 'polypeptide(L)' 'MREADAYITSDLRHHPASDARELAGIASGPALIDVSHWASESLWLEAAAEELRTDLPGVTVTVSRLRTDPWDFTLLP' A
#
# COMPACT_ATOMS: atom_id res chain seq x y z
N MET A 1 -9.98 -20.50 -9.54
CA MET A 1 -9.23 -19.28 -9.16
C MET A 1 -7.76 -19.68 -9.10
N ARG A 2 -6.85 -18.93 -9.73
CA ARG A 2 -5.42 -19.16 -9.47
C ARG A 2 -5.10 -18.58 -8.10
N GLU A 3 -4.34 -19.31 -7.30
CA GLU A 3 -3.79 -18.76 -6.06
C GLU A 3 -2.79 -17.66 -6.39
N ALA A 4 -2.68 -16.65 -5.52
CA ALA A 4 -1.71 -15.58 -5.69
C ALA A 4 -0.32 -16.05 -5.25
N ASP A 5 0.71 -15.74 -6.03
CA ASP A 5 2.10 -16.03 -5.65
C ASP A 5 2.60 -15.05 -4.56
N ALA A 6 2.04 -13.84 -4.52
CA ALA A 6 2.40 -12.80 -3.56
C ALA A 6 1.18 -11.99 -3.12
N TYR A 7 1.22 -11.51 -1.88
CA TYR A 7 0.27 -10.60 -1.27
C TYR A 7 1.00 -9.32 -0.87
N ILE A 8 0.71 -8.24 -1.59
CA ILE A 8 1.31 -6.92 -1.41
C ILE A 8 0.34 -6.08 -0.60
N THR A 9 0.79 -5.59 0.56
CA THR A 9 -0.02 -4.75 1.46
C THR A 9 0.90 -3.83 2.26
N SER A 10 0.34 -2.93 3.03
CA SER A 10 1.03 -2.14 4.04
C SER A 10 0.72 -2.63 5.46
N ASP A 11 1.47 -2.09 6.43
CA ASP A 11 1.24 -2.22 7.87
C ASP A 11 1.19 -3.66 8.38
N LEU A 12 2.05 -4.52 7.83
CA LEU A 12 2.16 -5.88 8.33
C LEU A 12 2.67 -5.88 9.78
N ARG A 13 1.91 -6.58 10.63
CA ARG A 13 2.29 -6.82 12.03
C ARG A 13 3.03 -8.14 12.14
N HIS A 14 3.92 -8.23 13.13
CA HIS A 14 4.76 -9.40 13.36
C HIS A 14 3.95 -10.72 13.47
N HIS A 15 2.96 -10.78 14.36
CA HIS A 15 2.22 -12.03 14.58
C HIS A 15 1.42 -12.48 13.36
N PRO A 16 0.56 -11.65 12.73
CA PRO A 16 -0.14 -12.06 11.52
C PRO A 16 0.78 -12.49 10.37
N ALA A 17 1.92 -11.81 10.18
CA ALA A 17 2.87 -12.16 9.14
C ALA A 17 3.59 -13.50 9.44
N SER A 18 3.95 -13.74 10.69
CA SER A 18 4.54 -15.01 11.13
C SER A 18 3.53 -16.16 10.99
N ASP A 19 2.30 -15.98 11.47
CA ASP A 19 1.24 -16.99 11.37
C ASP A 19 0.96 -17.36 9.91
N ALA A 20 0.82 -16.36 9.03
CA ALA A 20 0.61 -16.57 7.60
C ALA A 20 1.78 -17.34 6.96
N ARG A 21 3.01 -17.05 7.36
CA ARG A 21 4.20 -17.76 6.87
C ARG A 21 4.29 -19.19 7.40
N GLU A 22 3.92 -19.44 8.65
CA GLU A 22 3.86 -20.79 9.22
C GLU A 22 2.77 -21.63 8.55
N LEU A 23 1.57 -21.06 8.36
CA LEU A 23 0.48 -21.68 7.61
C LEU A 23 0.89 -22.03 6.17
N ALA A 24 1.62 -21.13 5.49
CA ALA A 24 2.16 -21.39 4.15
C ALA A 24 3.28 -22.47 4.12
N GLY A 25 3.81 -22.87 5.27
CA GLY A 25 4.69 -24.05 5.39
C GLY A 25 3.92 -25.37 5.51
N ILE A 26 2.65 -25.33 5.90
CA ILE A 26 1.76 -26.50 6.08
C ILE A 26 0.82 -26.67 4.87
N ALA A 27 0.33 -25.56 4.33
CA ALA A 27 -0.54 -25.46 3.16
C ALA A 27 0.08 -24.47 2.14
N SER A 28 -0.56 -24.23 1.00
CA SER A 28 -0.13 -23.16 0.10
C SER A 28 -0.53 -21.79 0.64
N GLY A 29 0.24 -20.76 0.27
CA GLY A 29 -0.03 -19.37 0.60
C GLY A 29 0.93 -18.43 -0.13
N PRO A 30 0.53 -17.16 -0.35
CA PRO A 30 1.37 -16.20 -1.05
C PRO A 30 2.58 -15.78 -0.21
N ALA A 31 3.66 -15.39 -0.86
CA ALA A 31 4.71 -14.59 -0.22
C ALA A 31 4.14 -13.23 0.25
N LEU A 32 4.59 -12.74 1.40
CA LEU A 32 4.17 -11.42 1.91
C LEU A 32 5.16 -10.33 1.50
N ILE A 33 4.64 -9.22 0.99
CA ILE A 33 5.42 -8.01 0.68
C ILE A 33 4.76 -6.85 1.41
N ASP A 34 5.49 -6.27 2.37
CA ASP A 34 5.11 -5.05 3.07
C ASP A 34 5.67 -3.83 2.32
N VAL A 35 4.82 -2.86 2.00
CA VAL A 35 5.20 -1.60 1.36
C VAL A 35 4.81 -0.43 2.24
N SER A 36 5.46 0.72 2.04
CA SER A 36 5.02 1.95 2.70
C SER A 36 3.54 2.20 2.43
N HIS A 37 2.78 2.42 3.51
CA HIS A 37 1.35 2.74 3.43
C HIS A 37 1.14 3.99 2.58
N TRP A 38 1.85 5.08 2.91
CA TRP A 38 1.77 6.33 2.16
C TRP A 38 2.13 6.11 0.69
N ALA A 39 3.21 5.39 0.39
CA ALA A 39 3.63 5.18 -0.99
C ALA A 39 2.56 4.45 -1.80
N SER A 40 1.98 3.37 -1.24
CA SER A 40 0.94 2.58 -1.92
C SER A 40 -0.34 3.38 -2.17
N GLU A 41 -0.78 4.19 -1.21
CA GLU A 41 -2.02 4.96 -1.34
C GLU A 41 -1.83 6.28 -2.10
N SER A 42 -0.63 6.87 -2.08
CA SER A 42 -0.36 8.10 -2.83
C SER A 42 -0.59 7.93 -4.33
N LEU A 43 -0.49 6.71 -4.85
CA LEU A 43 -0.60 6.39 -6.28
C LEU A 43 -1.98 6.71 -6.87
N TRP A 44 -3.05 6.62 -6.07
CA TRP A 44 -4.42 6.83 -6.58
C TRP A 44 -4.92 8.26 -6.43
N LEU A 45 -4.22 9.12 -5.68
CA LEU A 45 -4.68 10.48 -5.37
C LEU A 45 -4.90 11.34 -6.63
N GLU A 46 -4.07 11.19 -7.66
CA GLU A 46 -4.26 11.94 -8.93
C GLU A 46 -5.49 11.46 -9.69
N ALA A 47 -5.78 10.15 -9.67
CA ALA A 47 -6.98 9.60 -10.30
C ALA A 47 -8.25 10.13 -9.60
N ALA A 48 -8.28 10.09 -8.26
CA ALA A 48 -9.39 10.65 -7.50
C ALA A 48 -9.53 12.16 -7.67
N ALA A 49 -8.42 12.89 -7.77
CA ALA A 49 -8.47 14.32 -8.04
C ALA A 49 -9.10 14.62 -9.41
N GLU A 50 -8.82 13.79 -10.42
CA GLU A 50 -9.43 13.93 -11.75
C GLU A 50 -10.93 13.65 -11.75
N GLU A 51 -11.37 12.61 -11.04
CA GLU A 51 -12.79 12.34 -10.82
C GLU A 51 -13.48 13.53 -10.14
N LEU A 52 -12.88 14.08 -9.08
CA LEU A 52 -13.44 15.24 -8.37
C LEU A 52 -13.49 16.50 -9.24
N ARG A 53 -12.47 16.77 -10.08
CA ARG A 53 -12.49 17.92 -11.00
C ARG A 53 -13.60 17.80 -12.05
N THR A 54 -13.84 16.58 -12.51
CA THR A 54 -14.91 16.28 -13.48
C THR A 54 -16.28 16.52 -12.85
N ASP A 55 -16.48 16.01 -11.64
CA ASP A 55 -17.78 16.07 -10.96
C ASP A 55 -18.07 17.45 -10.34
N LEU A 56 -17.03 18.23 -10.03
CA LEU A 56 -17.11 19.52 -9.33
C LEU A 56 -16.38 20.64 -10.09
N PRO A 57 -16.84 21.06 -11.29
CA PRO A 57 -16.12 22.02 -12.15
C PRO A 57 -15.95 23.43 -11.57
N GLY A 58 -16.66 23.77 -10.49
CA GLY A 58 -16.53 25.04 -9.76
C GLY A 58 -15.56 25.00 -8.58
N VAL A 59 -14.96 23.84 -8.29
CA VAL A 59 -14.08 23.64 -7.14
C VAL A 59 -12.66 23.38 -7.63
N THR A 60 -11.70 24.13 -7.08
CA THR A 60 -10.28 23.86 -7.33
C THR A 60 -9.85 22.62 -6.53
N VAL A 61 -9.39 21.58 -7.24
CA VAL A 61 -8.88 20.35 -6.63
C VAL A 61 -7.38 20.21 -6.90
N THR A 62 -6.60 20.11 -5.83
CA THR A 62 -5.14 19.98 -5.88
C THR A 62 -4.70 18.79 -5.04
N VAL A 63 -3.81 17.95 -5.58
CA VAL A 63 -3.13 16.90 -4.81
C VAL A 63 -1.89 17.50 -4.14
N SER A 64 -1.75 17.29 -2.84
CA SER A 64 -0.55 17.70 -2.11
C SER A 64 0.67 16.92 -2.61
N ARG A 65 1.77 17.63 -2.91
CA ARG A 65 3.06 17.02 -3.27
C ARG A 65 3.96 16.72 -2.07
N LEU A 66 3.52 17.06 -0.86
CA LEU A 66 4.28 16.77 0.35
C LEU A 66 4.20 15.27 0.65
N ARG A 67 5.36 14.60 0.75
CA ARG A 67 5.42 13.24 1.29
C ARG A 67 5.13 13.29 2.78
N THR A 68 4.05 12.65 3.20
CA THR A 68 3.64 12.57 4.62
C THR A 68 3.90 11.21 5.23
N ASP A 69 4.73 10.38 4.58
CA ASP A 69 5.23 9.16 5.19
C ASP A 69 6.05 9.51 6.45
N PRO A 70 5.64 9.04 7.65
CA PRO A 70 6.39 9.31 8.87
C PRO A 70 7.71 8.53 8.93
N TRP A 71 7.88 7.53 8.08
CA TRP A 71 9.08 6.70 8.03
C TRP A 71 9.94 7.10 6.85
N ASP A 72 11.21 7.40 7.12
CA ASP A 72 12.23 7.48 6.07
C ASP A 72 13.11 6.24 6.14
N PHE A 73 13.22 5.53 5.02
CA PHE A 73 14.05 4.34 4.97
C PHE A 73 15.52 4.75 5.03
N THR A 74 16.11 4.63 6.22
CA THR A 74 17.51 4.97 6.45
C THR A 74 18.32 3.69 6.55
N LEU A 75 19.16 3.42 5.56
CA LEU A 75 20.23 2.43 5.69
C LEU A 75 21.39 3.12 6.42
N LEU A 76 21.46 2.94 7.73
CA LEU A 76 22.65 3.32 8.48
C LEU A 76 23.81 2.37 8.10
N PRO A 77 25.01 2.88 7.81
CA PRO A 77 26.18 2.07 7.50
C PRO A 77 26.64 1.20 8.69
#